data_AF-A0A7W1I6W1-F1
#
_entry.id   AF-A0A7W1I6W1-F1
#
_cell.length_a   1.000
_cell.length_b   1.000
_cell.length_c   1.000
_cell.angle_alpha   90.00
_cell.angle_beta   90.00
_cell.angle_gamma   90.00
#
_symmetry.space_group_name_H-M   'P 1'
#
loop_
_entity.id
_entity.type
_entity.pdbx_description
1 polymer ?
#
loop_
_entity_poly.entity_id
_entity_poly.type
_entity_poly.pdbx_seq_one_letter_code
_entity_poly.pdbx_strand_id
1 'polypeptide(L)'
;MRFSDWTPANPEPAQIVDLRPEGVLLGLARYYEGTRPAVVHEALGQAYSLGAQTAVIEFRYLDPDYRSEHSRFYSTTFRRYPSVAHRLHFFSSPPPDEWRDPERSLDFTSLDASYLGFVVMRPLPGARVGRVALAAHDDLVKDVTCITREHVNVFGAPMSIRAAPFMAQDAQLGVCAHMALWVVAQHHHLAYGRARCTAAEVAELIPTDLGLGRPAPSSGLTVEQLAAGCRALGLPALVYKCKETTDLPAGEKIPGVACRYLNSGMPVIVAAGGHHAFTLVGYRRVDAGTKDERIHFIRQDDEIGPYQVVEDFAHDLHGKWEWLIVPLPSKVFVPGEIAESLGSEQILETASHSPHPAAQDLVAETADPTNRAVSFRSTVVRSNQFKASLVERGFVPEAAALYRRLPLPRWIWVVEAIRKDEREQRAYAVVAEAVIDATDHSRDMHVLAWRVPGALWTWRPDEDEVGDRDLPDQPLVDSVARYTADERLLAQPT
;
A
#
# COMPACT_ATOMS: atom_id res chain seq x y z
N MET A 1 5.55 -18.91 30.09
CA MET A 1 5.09 -17.55 30.42
C MET A 1 3.75 -17.62 31.15
N ARG A 2 3.67 -17.02 32.33
CA ARG A 2 2.49 -16.94 33.19
C ARG A 2 1.73 -15.65 32.90
N PHE A 3 0.42 -15.62 33.17
CA PHE A 3 -0.42 -14.43 33.03
C PHE A 3 0.15 -13.21 33.78
N SER A 4 0.76 -13.46 34.95
CA SER A 4 1.43 -12.46 35.79
C SER A 4 2.64 -11.79 35.14
N ASP A 5 3.29 -12.46 34.18
CA ASP A 5 4.49 -11.92 33.51
C ASP A 5 4.13 -10.76 32.57
N TRP A 6 2.86 -10.67 32.16
CA TRP A 6 2.32 -9.65 31.26
C TRP A 6 1.47 -8.60 31.99
N THR A 7 1.09 -8.88 33.24
CA THR A 7 0.27 -7.99 34.07
C THR A 7 0.78 -8.04 35.51
N PRO A 8 2.03 -7.58 35.77
CA PRO A 8 2.59 -7.61 37.12
C PRO A 8 1.80 -6.71 38.08
N ALA A 9 1.83 -7.04 39.37
CA ALA A 9 1.02 -6.36 40.40
C ALA A 9 1.43 -4.90 40.65
N ASN A 10 2.67 -4.53 40.34
CA ASN A 10 3.16 -3.15 40.34
C ASN A 10 3.86 -2.88 39.00
N PRO A 11 3.11 -2.61 37.92
CA PRO A 11 3.71 -2.36 36.62
C PRO A 11 4.24 -0.93 36.58
N GLU A 12 5.54 -0.77 36.30
CA GLU A 12 6.01 0.47 35.69
C GLU A 12 5.18 0.70 34.42
N PRO A 13 4.67 1.93 34.18
CA PRO A 13 3.81 2.18 33.02
C PRO A 13 4.56 1.99 31.69
N ALA A 14 5.87 2.21 31.71
CA ALA A 14 6.77 2.03 30.59
C ALA A 14 8.14 1.54 31.05
N GLN A 15 8.88 0.88 30.16
CA GLN A 15 10.31 0.66 30.31
C GLN A 15 11.06 1.25 29.12
N ILE A 16 12.11 2.01 29.38
CA ILE A 16 13.04 2.49 28.36
C ILE A 16 14.21 1.51 28.26
N VAL A 17 14.56 1.14 27.03
CA VAL A 17 15.65 0.23 26.72
C VAL A 17 16.61 0.92 25.76
N ASP A 18 17.86 1.06 26.17
CA ASP A 18 18.97 1.47 25.31
C ASP A 18 19.38 0.28 24.43
N LEU A 19 19.16 0.36 23.12
CA LEU A 19 19.41 -0.73 22.17
C LEU A 19 20.84 -0.75 21.63
N ARG A 20 21.67 0.26 21.95
CA ARG A 20 23.04 0.38 21.42
C ARG A 20 24.00 -0.71 21.92
N PRO A 21 23.94 -1.19 23.19
CA PRO A 21 24.84 -2.24 23.63
C PRO A 21 24.56 -3.56 22.88
N GLU A 22 25.63 -4.27 22.53
CA GLU A 22 25.55 -5.53 21.78
C GLU A 22 24.67 -6.56 22.51
N GLY A 23 23.80 -7.23 21.75
CA GLY A 23 22.93 -8.29 22.27
C GLY A 23 21.69 -7.81 23.02
N VAL A 24 21.51 -6.51 23.31
CA VAL A 24 20.29 -6.01 23.99
C VAL A 24 19.04 -6.24 23.15
N LEU A 25 19.08 -5.90 21.86
CA LEU A 25 17.95 -6.15 20.97
C LEU A 25 17.64 -7.65 20.84
N LEU A 26 18.67 -8.50 20.78
CA LEU A 26 18.50 -9.95 20.77
C LEU A 26 17.86 -10.45 22.07
N GLY A 27 18.26 -9.88 23.22
CA GLY A 27 17.64 -10.14 24.52
C GLY A 27 16.16 -9.74 24.54
N LEU A 28 15.84 -8.58 23.97
CA LEU A 28 14.46 -8.10 23.81
C LEU A 28 13.64 -9.03 22.92
N ALA A 29 14.20 -9.47 21.78
CA ALA A 29 13.57 -10.45 20.91
C ALA A 29 13.27 -11.75 21.66
N ARG A 30 14.28 -12.32 22.35
CA ARG A 30 14.15 -13.53 23.18
C ARG A 30 13.11 -13.41 24.29
N TYR A 31 12.98 -12.25 24.91
CA TYR A 31 11.94 -12.02 25.92
C TYR A 31 10.53 -12.17 25.32
N TYR A 32 10.35 -11.64 24.11
CA TYR A 32 9.09 -11.70 23.39
C TYR A 32 8.87 -12.96 22.56
N GLU A 33 9.88 -13.83 22.47
CA GLU A 33 9.76 -15.07 21.71
C GLU A 33 8.55 -15.88 22.19
N GLY A 34 7.92 -16.45 21.18
CA GLY A 34 6.80 -17.36 21.32
C GLY A 34 7.21 -18.77 20.89
N THR A 35 6.22 -19.58 20.56
CA THR A 35 6.45 -20.85 19.86
C THR A 35 6.68 -20.64 18.36
N ARG A 36 6.34 -19.46 17.82
CA ARG A 36 6.61 -19.04 16.42
C ARG A 36 7.39 -17.72 16.44
N PRO A 37 8.74 -17.76 16.44
CA PRO A 37 9.56 -16.56 16.62
C PRO A 37 9.80 -15.75 15.33
N ALA A 38 9.57 -16.32 14.14
CA ALA A 38 9.93 -15.71 12.86
C ALA A 38 9.46 -14.26 12.71
N VAL A 39 8.16 -13.99 12.90
CA VAL A 39 7.61 -12.63 12.77
C VAL A 39 8.14 -11.67 13.84
N VAL A 40 8.46 -12.16 15.04
CA VAL A 40 9.10 -11.34 16.09
C VAL A 40 10.49 -10.91 15.64
N HIS A 41 11.25 -11.85 15.09
CA HIS A 41 12.60 -11.60 14.59
C HIS A 41 12.59 -10.64 13.39
N GLU A 42 11.68 -10.82 12.43
CA GLU A 42 11.54 -9.92 11.29
C GLU A 42 11.11 -8.51 11.72
N ALA A 43 10.12 -8.37 12.61
CA ALA A 43 9.66 -7.05 13.07
C ALA A 43 10.74 -6.29 13.87
N LEU A 44 11.47 -6.96 14.75
CA LEU A 44 12.56 -6.35 15.52
C LEU A 44 13.82 -6.15 14.66
N GLY A 45 14.08 -7.04 13.71
CA GLY A 45 15.12 -6.89 12.69
C GLY A 45 14.87 -5.69 11.79
N GLN A 46 13.61 -5.42 11.43
CA GLN A 46 13.23 -4.20 10.72
C GLN A 46 13.57 -2.95 11.55
N ALA A 47 13.21 -2.92 12.84
CA ALA A 47 13.56 -1.81 13.73
C ALA A 47 15.09 -1.61 13.82
N TYR A 48 15.86 -2.70 13.90
CA TYR A 48 17.33 -2.66 13.88
C TYR A 48 17.87 -2.03 12.59
N SER A 49 17.40 -2.50 11.44
CA SER A 49 17.83 -2.03 10.12
C SER A 49 17.50 -0.56 9.88
N LEU A 50 16.46 -0.03 10.54
CA LEU A 50 16.14 1.40 10.57
C LEU A 50 17.04 2.22 11.51
N GLY A 51 18.00 1.58 12.20
CA GLY A 51 18.91 2.24 13.12
C GLY A 51 18.30 2.53 14.49
N ALA A 52 17.36 1.72 14.99
CA ALA A 52 16.78 1.93 16.31
C ALA A 52 17.85 1.89 17.41
N GLN A 53 17.95 2.99 18.17
CA GLN A 53 18.85 3.13 19.32
C GLN A 53 18.09 3.10 20.65
N THR A 54 16.79 3.36 20.63
CA THR A 54 15.92 3.32 21.82
C THR A 54 14.67 2.51 21.53
N ALA A 55 14.26 1.68 22.50
CA ALA A 55 12.92 1.12 22.58
C ALA A 55 12.19 1.60 23.84
N VAL A 56 10.93 1.97 23.71
CA VAL A 56 10.04 2.29 24.83
C VAL A 56 8.92 1.25 24.85
N ILE A 57 8.86 0.46 25.92
CA ILE A 57 7.91 -0.62 26.10
C ILE A 57 6.76 -0.13 26.96
N GLU A 58 5.57 0.01 26.38
CA GLU A 58 4.32 0.28 27.10
C GLU A 58 3.67 -1.06 27.51
N PHE A 59 3.60 -1.37 28.81
CA PHE A 59 3.20 -2.71 29.29
C PHE A 59 1.69 -2.97 29.38
N ARG A 60 0.86 -1.93 29.33
CA ARG A 60 -0.60 -2.07 29.49
C ARG A 60 -1.37 -1.40 28.35
N TYR A 61 -0.88 -1.60 27.14
CA TYR A 61 -1.48 -1.02 25.95
C TYR A 61 -2.81 -1.71 25.62
N LEU A 62 -3.86 -0.89 25.47
CA LEU A 62 -5.19 -1.33 25.05
C LEU A 62 -5.29 -1.28 23.53
N ASP A 63 -4.64 -2.22 22.87
CA ASP A 63 -4.69 -2.32 21.42
C ASP A 63 -6.13 -2.65 20.96
N PRO A 64 -6.76 -1.82 20.11
CA PRO A 64 -8.14 -2.06 19.66
C PRO A 64 -8.29 -3.40 18.92
N ASP A 65 -7.28 -3.77 18.14
CA ASP A 65 -7.28 -5.00 17.37
C ASP A 65 -7.19 -6.23 18.28
N TYR A 66 -6.15 -6.35 19.12
CA TYR A 66 -6.04 -7.45 20.07
C TYR A 66 -7.19 -7.50 21.08
N ARG A 67 -7.68 -6.35 21.54
CA ARG A 67 -8.82 -6.31 22.47
C ARG A 67 -10.09 -6.85 21.83
N SER A 68 -10.27 -6.63 20.53
CA SER A 68 -11.38 -7.21 19.78
C SER A 68 -11.23 -8.73 19.64
N GLU A 69 -10.04 -9.23 19.29
CA GLU A 69 -9.73 -10.67 19.25
C GLU A 69 -9.96 -11.34 20.61
N HIS A 70 -9.50 -10.69 21.69
CA HIS A 70 -9.68 -11.17 23.06
C HIS A 70 -11.14 -11.26 23.45
N SER A 71 -11.90 -10.19 23.22
CA SER A 71 -13.32 -10.15 23.58
C SER A 71 -14.12 -11.22 22.84
N ARG A 72 -13.85 -11.44 21.56
CA ARG A 72 -14.62 -12.39 20.72
C ARG A 72 -14.22 -13.84 20.91
N PHE A 73 -12.93 -14.11 21.16
CA PHE A 73 -12.43 -15.48 21.23
C PHE A 73 -11.73 -15.78 22.56
N TYR A 74 -10.60 -15.13 22.85
CA TYR A 74 -9.71 -15.57 23.94
C TYR A 74 -10.33 -15.48 25.34
N SER A 75 -11.29 -14.58 25.56
CA SER A 75 -12.05 -14.44 26.82
C SER A 75 -12.90 -15.68 27.15
N THR A 76 -13.26 -16.47 26.14
CA THR A 76 -14.11 -17.67 26.27
C THR A 76 -13.30 -18.96 26.46
N THR A 77 -11.97 -18.88 26.34
CA THR A 77 -11.09 -20.06 26.42
C THR A 77 -10.78 -20.44 27.88
N PHE A 78 -10.50 -21.72 28.14
CA PHE A 78 -10.16 -22.19 29.49
C PHE A 78 -8.86 -21.55 30.02
N ARG A 79 -7.84 -21.42 29.14
CA ARG A 79 -6.60 -20.73 29.48
C ARG A 79 -6.88 -19.23 29.56
N ARG A 80 -6.49 -18.60 30.67
CA ARG A 80 -6.59 -17.15 30.81
C ARG A 80 -5.49 -16.45 30.01
N TYR A 81 -5.90 -15.56 29.13
CA TYR A 81 -5.02 -14.63 28.42
C TYR A 81 -5.29 -13.20 28.92
N PRO A 82 -4.26 -12.39 29.19
CA PRO A 82 -4.42 -10.97 29.49
C PRO A 82 -5.17 -10.26 28.36
N SER A 83 -6.04 -9.31 28.70
CA SER A 83 -6.77 -8.50 27.70
C SER A 83 -5.98 -7.27 27.24
N VAL A 84 -4.67 -7.22 27.54
CA VAL A 84 -3.77 -6.09 27.28
C VAL A 84 -2.55 -6.58 26.51
N ALA A 85 -2.03 -5.74 25.64
CA ALA A 85 -0.83 -5.98 24.87
C ALA A 85 0.33 -5.14 25.43
N HIS A 86 1.55 -5.45 25.00
CA HIS A 86 2.65 -4.50 25.11
C HIS A 86 2.78 -3.74 23.78
N ARG A 87 3.20 -2.47 23.79
CA ARG A 87 3.53 -1.72 22.58
C ARG A 87 4.96 -1.21 22.67
N LEU A 88 5.78 -1.60 21.72
CA LEU A 88 7.18 -1.22 21.64
C LEU A 88 7.29 -0.07 20.64
N HIS A 89 7.71 1.09 21.09
CA HIS A 89 8.04 2.24 20.24
C HIS A 89 9.54 2.28 19.99
N PHE A 90 9.94 2.60 18.76
CA PHE A 90 11.35 2.64 18.36
C PHE A 90 11.76 4.04 17.93
N PHE A 91 12.97 4.43 18.30
CA PHE A 91 13.55 5.72 17.94
C PHE A 91 15.00 5.54 17.45
N SER A 92 15.40 6.30 16.44
CA SER A 92 16.76 6.31 15.91
C SER A 92 17.73 7.14 16.76
N SER A 93 17.23 7.88 17.76
CA SER A 93 18.06 8.60 18.74
C SER A 93 18.26 7.78 20.02
N PRO A 94 19.41 7.91 20.70
CA PRO A 94 19.65 7.25 21.98
C PRO A 94 18.71 7.78 23.07
N PRO A 95 18.52 7.04 24.18
CA PRO A 95 17.68 7.52 25.28
C PRO A 95 18.27 8.80 25.87
N PRO A 96 17.48 9.89 26.02
CA PRO A 96 17.94 11.10 26.69
C PRO A 96 18.49 10.80 28.09
N ASP A 97 19.62 11.41 28.45
CA ASP A 97 20.25 11.20 29.77
C ASP A 97 19.33 11.60 30.93
N GLU A 98 18.45 12.57 30.70
CA GLU A 98 17.47 13.06 31.66
C GLU A 98 16.39 12.04 32.03
N TRP A 99 16.18 11.00 31.21
CA TRP A 99 15.22 9.93 31.52
C TRP A 99 15.72 8.95 32.58
N ARG A 100 16.96 9.09 33.04
CA ARG A 100 17.49 8.33 34.18
C ARG A 100 16.96 8.82 35.53
N ASP A 101 16.32 9.99 35.55
CA ASP A 101 15.71 10.57 36.75
C ASP A 101 14.20 10.22 36.82
N PRO A 102 13.76 9.37 37.76
CA PRO A 102 12.37 8.96 37.89
C PRO A 102 11.41 10.09 38.29
N GLU A 103 11.91 11.23 38.77
CA GLU A 103 11.10 12.40 39.16
C GLU A 103 10.91 13.41 38.02
N ARG A 104 11.54 13.18 36.85
CA ARG A 104 11.37 14.02 35.65
C ARG A 104 10.29 13.48 34.73
N SER A 105 9.51 14.40 34.15
CA SER A 105 8.52 14.07 33.11
C SER A 105 9.21 13.45 31.90
N LEU A 106 8.72 12.29 31.46
CA LEU A 106 9.08 11.69 30.18
C LEU A 106 8.49 12.52 29.04
N ASP A 107 9.23 13.54 28.59
CA ASP A 107 8.88 14.29 27.39
C ASP A 107 9.44 13.59 26.15
N PHE A 108 8.53 12.97 25.38
CA PHE A 108 8.88 12.30 24.13
C PHE A 108 8.84 13.24 22.92
N THR A 109 8.33 14.47 23.05
CA THR A 109 8.14 15.38 21.90
C THR A 109 9.44 15.72 21.19
N SER A 110 10.56 15.77 21.93
CA SER A 110 11.91 15.98 21.39
C SER A 110 12.39 14.83 20.47
N LEU A 111 11.75 13.67 20.52
CA LEU A 111 12.11 12.47 19.77
C LEU A 111 11.25 12.23 18.52
N ASP A 112 10.25 13.06 18.23
CA ASP A 112 9.35 12.88 17.07
C ASP A 112 10.11 12.73 15.76
N ALA A 113 11.13 13.58 15.52
CA ALA A 113 11.97 13.51 14.32
C ALA A 113 12.78 12.20 14.21
N SER A 114 12.95 11.47 15.31
CA SER A 114 13.65 10.19 15.36
C SER A 114 12.73 8.98 15.45
N TYR A 115 11.40 9.18 15.44
CA TYR A 115 10.44 8.10 15.62
C TYR A 115 10.41 7.17 14.41
N LEU A 116 10.66 5.88 14.66
CA LEU A 116 10.74 4.84 13.63
C LEU A 116 9.45 4.02 13.50
N GLY A 117 8.54 4.16 14.47
CA GLY A 117 7.29 3.43 14.52
C GLY A 117 7.15 2.52 15.73
N PHE A 118 6.25 1.53 15.63
CA PHE A 118 5.94 0.64 16.74
C PHE A 118 5.61 -0.81 16.31
N VAL A 119 5.73 -1.71 17.28
CA VAL A 119 5.30 -3.11 17.22
C VAL A 119 4.40 -3.39 18.42
N VAL A 120 3.20 -3.92 18.19
CA VAL A 120 2.33 -4.42 19.26
C VAL A 120 2.63 -5.90 19.52
N MET A 121 2.85 -6.25 20.78
CA MET A 121 3.09 -7.61 21.24
C MET A 121 1.87 -8.12 22.00
N ARG A 122 1.22 -9.14 21.45
CA ARG A 122 0.12 -9.87 22.07
C ARG A 122 0.66 -10.84 23.13
N PRO A 123 -0.10 -11.11 24.21
CA PRO A 123 0.23 -12.15 25.19
C PRO A 123 -0.09 -13.57 24.70
N LEU A 124 0.09 -13.82 23.40
CA LEU A 124 -0.19 -15.10 22.74
C LEU A 124 1.12 -15.78 22.37
N PRO A 125 1.51 -16.90 23.02
CA PRO A 125 2.77 -17.57 22.69
C PRO A 125 2.88 -18.01 21.23
N GLY A 126 1.77 -18.36 20.57
CA GLY A 126 1.78 -18.79 19.17
C GLY A 126 1.75 -17.66 18.14
N ALA A 127 1.43 -16.43 18.56
CA ALA A 127 1.13 -15.30 17.68
C ALA A 127 1.44 -13.98 18.38
N ARG A 128 2.73 -13.75 18.62
CA ARG A 128 3.22 -12.65 19.47
C ARG A 128 3.05 -11.29 18.82
N VAL A 129 3.35 -11.17 17.55
CA VAL A 129 3.24 -9.90 16.84
C VAL A 129 1.77 -9.65 16.53
N GLY A 130 1.27 -8.48 16.87
CA GLY A 130 -0.02 -7.96 16.43
C GLY A 130 0.21 -6.94 15.32
N ARG A 131 -0.26 -5.72 15.55
CA ARG A 131 -0.11 -4.60 14.64
C ARG A 131 1.32 -4.08 14.61
N VAL A 132 1.83 -3.77 13.42
CA VAL A 132 3.12 -3.14 13.19
C VAL A 132 2.96 -1.96 12.25
N ALA A 133 3.54 -0.83 12.62
CA ALA A 133 3.78 0.29 11.73
C ALA A 133 5.22 0.71 11.91
N LEU A 134 6.10 0.15 11.09
CA LEU A 134 7.51 0.52 10.99
C LEU A 134 7.78 1.01 9.57
N ALA A 135 8.65 2.01 9.42
CA ALA A 135 9.10 2.44 8.10
C ALA A 135 9.73 1.28 7.32
N ALA A 136 9.62 1.30 6.00
CA ALA A 136 10.41 0.42 5.15
C ALA A 136 11.90 0.79 5.27
N HIS A 137 12.79 -0.20 5.16
CA HIS A 137 14.24 0.05 5.18
C HIS A 137 14.64 0.93 3.99
N ASP A 138 15.73 1.69 4.13
CA ASP A 138 16.20 2.69 3.14
C ASP A 138 16.38 2.13 1.71
N ASP A 139 16.73 0.85 1.56
CA ASP A 139 16.79 0.18 0.24
C ASP A 139 15.41 0.08 -0.42
N LEU A 140 14.36 -0.23 0.36
CA LEU A 140 13.03 -0.55 -0.13
C LEU A 140 12.06 0.64 -0.09
N VAL A 141 12.32 1.67 0.71
CA VAL A 141 11.36 2.76 0.97
C VAL A 141 10.88 3.48 -0.29
N LYS A 142 11.73 3.56 -1.32
CA LYS A 142 11.39 4.14 -2.63
C LYS A 142 10.49 3.24 -3.50
N ASP A 143 10.45 1.95 -3.20
CA ASP A 143 9.79 0.89 -3.97
C ASP A 143 8.46 0.46 -3.32
N VAL A 144 8.20 0.88 -2.07
CA VAL A 144 6.91 0.71 -1.40
C VAL A 144 5.95 1.83 -1.81
N THR A 145 4.89 1.47 -2.52
CA THR A 145 3.92 2.44 -3.06
C THR A 145 2.71 2.64 -2.14
N CYS A 146 2.39 1.66 -1.29
CA CYS A 146 1.23 1.68 -0.40
C CYS A 146 1.56 2.25 0.99
N ILE A 147 2.43 3.27 1.05
CA ILE A 147 2.82 3.95 2.29
C ILE A 147 1.68 4.89 2.74
N THR A 148 1.38 4.83 4.03
CA THR A 148 0.39 5.72 4.68
C THR A 148 1.02 6.40 5.88
N ARG A 149 0.45 7.54 6.29
CA ARG A 149 0.81 8.19 7.55
C ARG A 149 -0.09 7.67 8.66
N GLU A 150 0.51 7.17 9.72
CA GLU A 150 -0.19 6.84 10.95
C GLU A 150 0.22 7.80 12.07
N HIS A 151 -0.76 8.33 12.79
CA HIS A 151 -0.58 9.13 13.98
C HIS A 151 -0.80 8.30 15.24
N VAL A 152 0.12 8.39 16.19
CA VAL A 152 0.00 7.74 17.50
C VAL A 152 0.37 8.70 18.63
N ASN A 153 0.02 8.34 19.85
CA ASN A 153 0.48 9.06 21.04
C ASN A 153 1.42 8.15 21.85
N VAL A 154 2.60 8.66 22.16
CA VAL A 154 3.58 8.05 23.06
C VAL A 154 3.52 8.82 24.37
N PHE A 155 2.81 8.28 25.37
CA PHE A 155 2.57 8.94 26.67
C PHE A 155 2.07 10.40 26.56
N GLY A 156 1.21 10.67 25.58
CA GLY A 156 0.63 11.99 25.32
C GLY A 156 1.41 12.86 24.32
N ALA A 157 2.64 12.48 23.96
CA ALA A 157 3.35 13.13 22.87
C ALA A 157 2.84 12.61 21.51
N PRO A 158 2.36 13.49 20.61
CA PRO A 158 1.94 13.08 19.29
C PRO A 158 3.16 12.68 18.45
N MET A 159 3.08 11.51 17.83
CA MET A 159 4.07 11.01 16.88
C MET A 159 3.41 10.71 15.55
N SER A 160 4.18 10.76 14.46
CA SER A 160 3.73 10.25 13.17
C SER A 160 4.76 9.36 12.51
N ILE A 161 4.29 8.32 11.81
CA ILE A 161 5.16 7.41 11.06
C ILE A 161 4.60 7.18 9.65
N ARG A 162 5.49 7.10 8.67
CA ARG A 162 5.18 6.70 7.29
C ARG A 162 5.50 5.23 7.13
N ALA A 163 4.47 4.39 6.99
CA ALA A 163 4.60 2.95 6.87
C ALA A 163 3.47 2.36 6.04
N ALA A 164 3.73 1.21 5.41
CA ALA A 164 2.65 0.34 4.95
C ALA A 164 2.16 -0.47 6.17
N PRO A 165 0.84 -0.57 6.39
CA PRO A 165 0.30 -1.28 7.55
C PRO A 165 0.63 -2.78 7.48
N PHE A 166 0.92 -3.38 8.63
CA PHE A 166 1.15 -4.81 8.78
C PHE A 166 0.50 -5.34 10.06
N MET A 167 0.03 -6.58 10.01
CA MET A 167 -0.43 -7.32 11.17
C MET A 167 -0.23 -8.81 10.96
N ALA A 168 0.30 -9.49 11.97
CA ALA A 168 0.47 -10.95 11.94
C ALA A 168 -0.82 -11.67 12.38
N GLN A 169 -1.09 -12.84 11.82
CA GLN A 169 -2.27 -13.63 12.20
C GLN A 169 -2.17 -14.16 13.63
N ASP A 170 -3.33 -14.34 14.26
CA ASP A 170 -3.44 -15.04 15.55
C ASP A 170 -3.66 -16.58 15.39
N ALA A 171 -3.90 -17.02 14.15
CA ALA A 171 -4.21 -18.38 13.72
C ALA A 171 -5.45 -19.00 14.39
N GLN A 172 -6.29 -18.19 15.04
CA GLN A 172 -7.53 -18.60 15.69
C GLN A 172 -8.70 -17.85 15.08
N LEU A 173 -8.82 -16.55 15.35
CA LEU A 173 -9.86 -15.69 14.80
C LEU A 173 -9.42 -15.15 13.43
N GLY A 174 -8.18 -14.70 13.34
CA GLY A 174 -7.54 -14.22 12.12
C GLY A 174 -6.64 -15.30 11.52
N VAL A 175 -6.84 -15.59 10.24
CA VAL A 175 -5.91 -16.37 9.39
C VAL A 175 -5.42 -15.47 8.24
N CYS A 176 -4.48 -15.96 7.43
CA CYS A 176 -3.83 -15.21 6.35
C CYS A 176 -4.78 -14.33 5.53
N ALA A 177 -5.88 -14.89 5.03
CA ALA A 177 -6.88 -14.16 4.24
C ALA A 177 -7.55 -12.99 5.00
N HIS A 178 -7.80 -13.15 6.31
CA HIS A 178 -8.32 -12.06 7.14
C HIS A 178 -7.27 -10.98 7.38
N MET A 179 -6.00 -11.35 7.56
CA MET A 179 -4.92 -10.38 7.74
C MET A 179 -4.65 -9.59 6.46
N ALA A 180 -4.73 -10.24 5.29
CA ALA A 180 -4.67 -9.54 4.01
C ALA A 180 -5.80 -8.51 3.88
N LEU A 181 -7.05 -8.88 4.20
CA LEU A 181 -8.18 -7.96 4.23
C LEU A 181 -7.98 -6.82 5.25
N TRP A 182 -7.43 -7.11 6.42
CA TRP A 182 -7.14 -6.12 7.45
C TRP A 182 -6.09 -5.12 6.99
N VAL A 183 -5.00 -5.57 6.36
CA VAL A 183 -3.93 -4.70 5.81
C VAL A 183 -4.54 -3.73 4.79
N VAL A 184 -5.38 -4.23 3.89
CA VAL A 184 -6.10 -3.39 2.93
C VAL A 184 -7.04 -2.41 3.63
N ALA A 185 -7.87 -2.88 4.57
CA ALA A 185 -8.81 -2.03 5.29
C ALA A 185 -8.10 -0.90 6.06
N GLN A 186 -7.00 -1.23 6.75
CA GLN A 186 -6.17 -0.28 7.47
C GLN A 186 -5.50 0.72 6.52
N HIS A 187 -4.99 0.25 5.37
CA HIS A 187 -4.43 1.14 4.35
C HIS A 187 -5.49 2.16 3.89
N HIS A 188 -6.70 1.72 3.55
CA HIS A 188 -7.75 2.63 3.10
C HIS A 188 -8.31 3.54 4.21
N HIS A 189 -8.30 3.09 5.47
CA HIS A 189 -8.60 3.94 6.62
C HIS A 189 -7.60 5.09 6.71
N LEU A 190 -6.31 4.80 6.66
CA LEU A 190 -5.24 5.80 6.79
C LEU A 190 -5.13 6.71 5.56
N ALA A 191 -5.23 6.16 4.35
CA ALA A 191 -5.04 6.91 3.10
C ALA A 191 -6.26 7.74 2.68
N TYR A 192 -7.48 7.29 3.02
CA TYR A 192 -8.72 7.87 2.49
C TYR A 192 -9.77 8.19 3.55
N GLY A 193 -9.45 8.04 4.84
CA GLY A 193 -10.35 8.36 5.95
C GLY A 193 -11.58 7.46 6.05
N ARG A 194 -11.50 6.22 5.55
CA ARG A 194 -12.61 5.25 5.71
C ARG A 194 -12.77 4.84 7.17
N ALA A 195 -13.91 4.24 7.51
CA ALA A 195 -14.10 3.71 8.87
C ALA A 195 -13.03 2.65 9.17
N ARG A 196 -12.42 2.73 10.36
CA ARG A 196 -11.51 1.69 10.85
C ARG A 196 -12.30 0.41 11.10
N CYS A 197 -11.69 -0.73 10.78
CA CYS A 197 -12.22 -2.05 11.07
C CYS A 197 -11.18 -2.83 11.88
N THR A 198 -11.58 -3.44 12.99
CA THR A 198 -10.67 -4.27 13.80
C THR A 198 -10.51 -5.66 13.20
N ALA A 199 -9.46 -6.39 13.58
CA ALA A 199 -9.27 -7.78 13.11
C ALA A 199 -10.47 -8.71 13.39
N ALA A 200 -11.12 -8.57 14.55
CA ALA A 200 -12.32 -9.35 14.84
C ALA A 200 -13.51 -8.96 13.95
N GLU A 201 -13.71 -7.67 13.69
CA GLU A 201 -14.75 -7.21 12.78
C GLU A 201 -14.50 -7.71 11.35
N VAL A 202 -13.24 -7.69 10.87
CA VAL A 202 -12.87 -8.27 9.56
C VAL A 202 -13.24 -9.75 9.50
N ALA A 203 -13.00 -10.53 10.55
CA ALA A 203 -13.39 -11.93 10.61
C ALA A 203 -14.92 -12.13 10.62
N GLU A 204 -15.66 -11.29 11.34
CA GLU A 204 -17.13 -11.33 11.42
C GLU A 204 -17.83 -10.88 10.13
N LEU A 205 -17.18 -10.06 9.30
CA LEU A 205 -17.71 -9.58 8.01
C LEU A 205 -17.73 -10.67 6.92
N ILE A 206 -17.03 -11.77 7.11
CA ILE A 206 -16.95 -12.82 6.10
C ILE A 206 -18.22 -13.66 6.08
N PRO A 207 -18.94 -13.75 4.93
CA PRO A 207 -20.15 -14.54 4.86
C PRO A 207 -19.88 -16.03 5.12
N THR A 208 -20.58 -16.57 6.11
CA THR A 208 -20.41 -17.95 6.57
C THR A 208 -21.13 -18.96 5.66
N ASP A 209 -22.11 -18.51 4.88
CA ASP A 209 -22.89 -19.28 3.91
C ASP A 209 -22.10 -19.65 2.64
N LEU A 210 -21.02 -18.92 2.35
CA LEU A 210 -20.12 -19.21 1.23
C LEU A 210 -19.03 -20.24 1.56
N GLY A 211 -18.86 -20.61 2.84
CA GLY A 211 -17.82 -21.52 3.31
C GLY A 211 -18.35 -22.89 3.74
N LEU A 212 -17.51 -23.93 3.60
CA LEU A 212 -17.80 -25.29 4.11
C LEU A 212 -17.32 -25.52 5.56
N GLY A 213 -16.79 -24.48 6.22
CA GLY A 213 -16.14 -24.56 7.53
C GLY A 213 -16.77 -23.64 8.60
N ARG A 214 -16.30 -23.78 9.84
CA ARG A 214 -16.71 -22.89 10.95
C ARG A 214 -16.04 -21.52 10.83
N PRO A 215 -16.67 -20.42 11.31
CA PRO A 215 -16.09 -19.08 11.25
C PRO A 215 -14.87 -18.93 12.17
N ALA A 216 -14.88 -19.58 13.34
CA ALA A 216 -13.77 -19.59 14.28
C ALA A 216 -13.63 -20.95 15.00
N PRO A 217 -12.41 -21.51 15.10
CA PRO A 217 -11.22 -21.13 14.34
C PRO A 217 -11.38 -21.44 12.84
N SER A 218 -10.97 -20.49 12.01
CA SER A 218 -11.07 -20.56 10.55
C SER A 218 -10.03 -21.51 9.94
N SER A 219 -10.40 -22.22 8.87
CA SER A 219 -9.49 -23.06 8.08
C SER A 219 -8.92 -22.35 6.84
N GLY A 220 -9.08 -21.03 6.74
CA GLY A 220 -8.83 -20.27 5.50
C GLY A 220 -10.11 -19.75 4.88
N LEU A 221 -9.97 -18.88 3.88
CA LEU A 221 -11.08 -18.34 3.07
C LEU A 221 -10.92 -18.76 1.62
N THR A 222 -12.04 -19.04 0.95
CA THR A 222 -12.05 -19.16 -0.52
C THR A 222 -11.91 -17.77 -1.18
N VAL A 223 -11.62 -17.74 -2.48
CA VAL A 223 -11.55 -16.47 -3.23
C VAL A 223 -12.90 -15.75 -3.25
N GLU A 224 -14.01 -16.49 -3.27
CA GLU A 224 -15.37 -15.94 -3.19
C GLU A 224 -15.63 -15.28 -1.84
N GLN A 225 -15.18 -15.91 -0.74
CA GLN A 225 -15.25 -15.34 0.59
C GLN A 225 -14.37 -14.10 0.73
N LEU A 226 -13.15 -14.11 0.19
CA LEU A 226 -12.27 -12.95 0.12
C LEU A 226 -12.93 -11.78 -0.64
N ALA A 227 -13.48 -12.04 -1.83
CA ALA A 227 -14.17 -11.03 -2.64
C ALA A 227 -15.43 -10.50 -1.92
N ALA A 228 -16.17 -11.36 -1.22
CA ALA A 228 -17.31 -10.94 -0.41
C ALA A 228 -16.89 -10.09 0.79
N GLY A 229 -15.79 -10.45 1.47
CA GLY A 229 -15.19 -9.65 2.54
C GLY A 229 -14.75 -8.27 2.05
N CYS A 230 -14.12 -8.20 0.88
CA CYS A 230 -13.79 -6.93 0.21
C CYS A 230 -15.04 -6.06 0.01
N ARG A 231 -16.15 -6.63 -0.50
CA ARG A 231 -17.43 -5.92 -0.63
C ARG A 231 -18.02 -5.47 0.72
N ALA A 232 -17.96 -6.31 1.74
CA ALA A 232 -18.46 -6.00 3.09
C ALA A 232 -17.66 -4.85 3.74
N LEU A 233 -16.36 -4.77 3.47
CA LEU A 233 -15.52 -3.63 3.82
C LEU A 233 -15.84 -2.37 2.99
N GLY A 234 -16.69 -2.45 1.96
CA GLY A 234 -16.96 -1.37 1.00
C GLY A 234 -15.80 -1.09 0.04
N LEU A 235 -14.96 -2.10 -0.21
CA LEU A 235 -13.88 -2.12 -1.19
C LEU A 235 -14.14 -3.21 -2.23
N PRO A 236 -15.17 -3.11 -3.09
CA PRO A 236 -15.43 -4.15 -4.07
C PRO A 236 -14.17 -4.44 -4.89
N ALA A 237 -13.79 -5.72 -4.99
CA ALA A 237 -12.54 -6.12 -5.60
C ALA A 237 -12.71 -6.50 -7.07
N LEU A 238 -11.73 -6.13 -7.89
CA LEU A 238 -11.46 -6.80 -9.16
C LEU A 238 -10.69 -8.09 -8.86
N VAL A 239 -11.14 -9.21 -9.43
CA VAL A 239 -10.56 -10.54 -9.17
C VAL A 239 -10.04 -11.09 -10.48
N TYR A 240 -8.72 -11.29 -10.54
CA TYR A 240 -8.02 -11.83 -11.70
C TYR A 240 -7.52 -13.23 -11.38
N LYS A 241 -7.80 -14.18 -12.27
CA LYS A 241 -7.30 -15.54 -12.18
C LYS A 241 -5.95 -15.65 -12.89
N CYS A 242 -5.00 -16.36 -12.30
CA CYS A 242 -3.59 -16.39 -12.73
C CYS A 242 -3.08 -17.80 -13.08
N LYS A 243 -3.98 -18.80 -13.12
CA LYS A 243 -3.59 -20.19 -13.40
C LYS A 243 -3.06 -20.35 -14.81
N GLU A 244 -3.73 -19.76 -15.78
CA GLU A 244 -3.34 -19.80 -17.19
C GLU A 244 -3.15 -18.38 -17.73
N THR A 245 -2.28 -18.20 -18.71
CA THR A 245 -2.06 -16.88 -19.33
C THR A 245 -3.31 -16.35 -20.02
N THR A 246 -4.22 -17.23 -20.42
CA THR A 246 -5.54 -16.94 -21.02
C THR A 246 -6.58 -16.46 -20.01
N ASP A 247 -6.33 -16.61 -18.71
CA ASP A 247 -7.27 -16.19 -17.66
C ASP A 247 -7.21 -14.65 -17.40
N LEU A 248 -6.13 -13.99 -17.81
CA LEU A 248 -5.96 -12.55 -17.70
C LEU A 248 -6.59 -11.81 -18.89
N PRO A 249 -6.92 -10.51 -18.75
CA PRO A 249 -7.33 -9.69 -19.89
C PRO A 249 -6.31 -9.77 -21.04
N ALA A 250 -6.79 -9.61 -22.28
CA ALA A 250 -5.95 -9.77 -23.46
C ALA A 250 -4.71 -8.86 -23.41
N GLY A 251 -3.52 -9.43 -23.61
CA GLY A 251 -2.25 -8.71 -23.56
C GLY A 251 -1.68 -8.49 -22.15
N GLU A 252 -2.45 -8.78 -21.10
CA GLU A 252 -2.01 -8.59 -19.72
C GLU A 252 -1.14 -9.76 -19.21
N LYS A 253 -0.27 -9.41 -18.27
CA LYS A 253 0.51 -10.36 -17.47
C LYS A 253 0.36 -10.01 -16.00
N ILE A 254 0.65 -10.98 -15.12
CA ILE A 254 0.59 -10.78 -13.66
C ILE A 254 1.29 -9.48 -13.22
N PRO A 255 2.53 -9.17 -13.67
CA PRO A 255 3.15 -7.91 -13.29
C PRO A 255 2.49 -6.66 -13.87
N GLY A 256 1.92 -6.73 -15.08
CA GLY A 256 1.17 -5.59 -15.64
C GLY A 256 -0.01 -5.21 -14.76
N VAL A 257 -0.84 -6.21 -14.41
CA VAL A 257 -2.00 -6.04 -13.54
C VAL A 257 -1.58 -5.58 -12.14
N ALA A 258 -0.67 -6.29 -11.48
CA ALA A 258 -0.28 -5.96 -10.11
C ALA A 258 0.38 -4.58 -10.01
N CYS A 259 1.35 -4.26 -10.88
CA CYS A 259 2.07 -3.00 -10.83
C CYS A 259 1.15 -1.81 -11.12
N ARG A 260 0.12 -1.94 -11.99
CA ARG A 260 -0.85 -0.87 -12.25
C ARG A 260 -1.55 -0.38 -10.98
N TYR A 261 -2.04 -1.31 -10.17
CA TYR A 261 -2.73 -0.97 -8.93
C TYR A 261 -1.75 -0.53 -7.84
N LEU A 262 -0.57 -1.14 -7.76
CA LEU A 262 0.49 -0.67 -6.85
C LEU A 262 0.94 0.76 -7.19
N ASN A 263 1.06 1.13 -8.46
CA ASN A 263 1.36 2.51 -8.89
C ASN A 263 0.28 3.51 -8.46
N SER A 264 -0.95 3.03 -8.34
CA SER A 264 -2.09 3.80 -7.84
C SER A 264 -2.14 3.89 -6.31
N GLY A 265 -1.14 3.35 -5.61
CA GLY A 265 -1.12 3.24 -4.16
C GLY A 265 -2.22 2.31 -3.63
N MET A 266 -2.69 1.34 -4.43
CA MET A 266 -3.72 0.38 -4.05
C MET A 266 -3.06 -0.98 -3.74
N PRO A 267 -3.14 -1.49 -2.50
CA PRO A 267 -2.58 -2.79 -2.17
C PRO A 267 -3.28 -3.92 -2.94
N VAL A 268 -2.52 -4.95 -3.32
CA VAL A 268 -3.03 -6.09 -4.10
C VAL A 268 -2.92 -7.35 -3.25
N ILE A 269 -4.03 -8.03 -3.00
CA ILE A 269 -4.03 -9.32 -2.30
C ILE A 269 -3.69 -10.42 -3.32
N VAL A 270 -2.79 -11.32 -2.94
CA VAL A 270 -2.42 -12.51 -3.73
C VAL A 270 -2.88 -13.75 -2.97
N ALA A 271 -3.57 -14.66 -3.66
CA ALA A 271 -3.79 -16.02 -3.17
C ALA A 271 -2.84 -16.98 -3.89
N ALA A 272 -2.04 -17.72 -3.12
CA ALA A 272 -0.95 -18.56 -3.63
C ALA A 272 -1.04 -20.00 -3.10
N GLY A 273 -0.74 -20.95 -3.99
CA GLY A 273 -0.61 -22.38 -3.68
C GLY A 273 -1.84 -23.04 -3.05
N GLY A 274 -3.02 -22.44 -3.14
CA GLY A 274 -4.26 -22.95 -2.55
C GLY A 274 -4.35 -22.89 -1.02
N HIS A 275 -3.39 -22.29 -0.32
CA HIS A 275 -3.34 -22.33 1.14
C HIS A 275 -2.91 -21.02 1.81
N HIS A 276 -2.33 -20.06 1.07
CA HIS A 276 -1.85 -18.80 1.65
C HIS A 276 -2.39 -17.57 0.92
N ALA A 277 -2.51 -16.48 1.67
CA ALA A 277 -2.88 -15.17 1.14
C ALA A 277 -2.03 -14.07 1.79
N PHE A 278 -1.48 -13.17 0.98
CA PHE A 278 -0.66 -12.05 1.44
C PHE A 278 -0.97 -10.79 0.65
N THR A 279 -0.45 -9.64 1.07
CA THR A 279 -0.74 -8.34 0.43
C THR A 279 0.53 -7.73 -0.17
N LEU A 280 0.53 -7.46 -1.46
CA LEU A 280 1.55 -6.64 -2.12
C LEU A 280 1.35 -5.17 -1.78
N VAL A 281 2.44 -4.49 -1.46
CA VAL A 281 2.46 -3.07 -1.06
C VAL A 281 3.46 -2.22 -1.85
N GLY A 282 4.18 -2.84 -2.78
CA GLY A 282 5.17 -2.20 -3.61
C GLY A 282 5.87 -3.19 -4.52
N TYR A 283 6.79 -2.67 -5.33
CA TYR A 283 7.62 -3.48 -6.22
C TYR A 283 8.80 -2.64 -6.74
N ARG A 284 9.84 -3.32 -7.22
CA ARG A 284 10.99 -2.70 -7.88
C ARG A 284 11.32 -3.41 -9.17
N ARG A 285 11.78 -2.65 -10.17
CA ARG A 285 12.45 -3.20 -11.35
C ARG A 285 13.92 -3.45 -11.03
N VAL A 286 14.40 -4.64 -11.35
CA VAL A 286 15.81 -5.00 -11.29
C VAL A 286 16.30 -5.21 -12.71
N ASP A 287 17.52 -4.74 -12.99
CA ASP A 287 18.13 -4.76 -14.32
C ASP A 287 17.24 -4.07 -15.39
N ALA A 288 16.58 -2.97 -14.99
CA ALA A 288 15.68 -2.19 -15.84
C ALA A 288 16.37 -1.74 -17.14
N GLY A 289 15.63 -1.80 -18.24
CA GLY A 289 16.15 -1.43 -19.56
C GLY A 289 17.08 -2.47 -20.20
N THR A 290 17.35 -3.59 -19.52
CA THR A 290 18.13 -4.71 -20.06
C THR A 290 17.23 -5.88 -20.48
N LYS A 291 17.80 -6.84 -21.22
CA LYS A 291 17.13 -8.10 -21.57
C LYS A 291 16.79 -8.98 -20.35
N ASP A 292 17.43 -8.72 -19.21
CA ASP A 292 17.31 -9.47 -17.96
C ASP A 292 16.39 -8.74 -16.95
N GLU A 293 15.65 -7.71 -17.41
CA GLU A 293 14.70 -6.96 -16.61
C GLU A 293 13.69 -7.89 -15.92
N ARG A 294 13.59 -7.75 -14.60
CA ARG A 294 12.64 -8.50 -13.77
C ARG A 294 11.96 -7.62 -12.73
N ILE A 295 10.83 -8.10 -12.24
CA ILE A 295 10.04 -7.44 -11.21
C ILE A 295 10.22 -8.20 -9.90
N HIS A 296 10.69 -7.49 -8.88
CA HIS A 296 10.65 -7.97 -7.51
C HIS A 296 9.48 -7.29 -6.80
N PHE A 297 8.54 -8.06 -6.25
CA PHE A 297 7.44 -7.49 -5.47
C PHE A 297 7.82 -7.35 -3.99
N ILE A 298 7.11 -6.46 -3.29
CA ILE A 298 7.23 -6.28 -1.84
C ILE A 298 5.89 -6.63 -1.22
N ARG A 299 5.89 -7.60 -0.30
CA ARG A 299 4.68 -8.11 0.36
C ARG A 299 4.68 -7.93 1.88
N GLN A 300 3.49 -7.80 2.42
CA GLN A 300 3.16 -8.00 3.83
C GLN A 300 2.72 -9.46 3.98
N ASP A 301 3.52 -10.27 4.70
CA ASP A 301 3.29 -11.70 4.89
C ASP A 301 3.11 -12.01 6.38
N ASP A 302 1.91 -12.37 6.78
CA ASP A 302 1.49 -12.43 8.17
C ASP A 302 2.11 -13.59 8.97
N GLU A 303 2.74 -14.56 8.29
CA GLU A 303 3.51 -15.64 8.92
C GLU A 303 5.02 -15.43 8.92
N ILE A 304 5.52 -14.51 8.08
CA ILE A 304 6.95 -14.24 7.93
C ILE A 304 7.29 -12.89 8.55
N GLY A 305 6.70 -11.80 8.07
CA GLY A 305 7.01 -10.46 8.51
C GLY A 305 6.64 -9.38 7.50
N PRO A 306 6.93 -8.11 7.85
CA PRO A 306 6.68 -7.00 6.96
C PRO A 306 7.72 -6.89 5.84
N TYR A 307 7.34 -6.23 4.74
CA TYR A 307 8.23 -5.83 3.63
C TYR A 307 9.08 -6.95 3.00
N GLN A 308 8.54 -8.16 2.91
CA GLN A 308 9.25 -9.30 2.32
C GLN A 308 9.37 -9.14 0.80
N VAL A 309 10.56 -9.38 0.26
CA VAL A 309 10.81 -9.28 -1.18
C VAL A 309 10.50 -10.61 -1.86
N VAL A 310 9.66 -10.57 -2.89
CA VAL A 310 9.40 -11.70 -3.80
C VAL A 310 10.20 -11.48 -5.07
N GLU A 311 11.35 -12.15 -5.18
CA GLU A 311 12.27 -11.99 -6.31
C GLU A 311 11.79 -12.70 -7.58
N ASP A 312 11.11 -13.84 -7.42
CA ASP A 312 10.50 -14.60 -8.52
C ASP A 312 9.07 -14.98 -8.15
N PHE A 313 8.11 -14.20 -8.67
CA PHE A 313 6.68 -14.47 -8.44
C PHE A 313 6.19 -15.76 -9.11
N ALA A 314 6.91 -16.28 -10.11
CA ALA A 314 6.54 -17.54 -10.77
C ALA A 314 6.88 -18.75 -9.89
N HIS A 315 7.89 -18.62 -9.02
CA HIS A 315 8.35 -19.64 -8.08
C HIS A 315 8.34 -19.12 -6.63
N ASP A 316 7.23 -18.49 -6.23
CA ASP A 316 7.05 -17.97 -4.88
C ASP A 316 7.13 -19.10 -3.83
N LEU A 317 7.63 -18.76 -2.64
CA LEU A 317 7.71 -19.66 -1.48
C LEU A 317 6.37 -20.34 -1.17
N HIS A 318 5.26 -19.62 -1.34
CA HIS A 318 3.90 -20.12 -1.06
C HIS A 318 3.28 -20.87 -2.26
N GLY A 319 4.05 -21.06 -3.33
CA GLY A 319 3.63 -21.70 -4.56
C GLY A 319 3.08 -20.72 -5.60
N LYS A 320 2.59 -21.26 -6.70
CA LYS A 320 2.11 -20.46 -7.84
C LYS A 320 0.99 -19.51 -7.39
N TRP A 321 1.05 -18.27 -7.85
CA TRP A 321 -0.02 -17.30 -7.68
C TRP A 321 -1.24 -17.72 -8.50
N GLU A 322 -2.36 -17.93 -7.82
CA GLU A 322 -3.60 -18.40 -8.44
C GLU A 322 -4.57 -17.26 -8.70
N TRP A 323 -4.53 -16.22 -7.86
CA TRP A 323 -5.42 -15.07 -7.94
C TRP A 323 -4.73 -13.77 -7.53
N LEU A 324 -5.03 -12.70 -8.27
CA LEU A 324 -4.87 -11.33 -7.78
C LEU A 324 -6.25 -10.78 -7.42
N ILE A 325 -6.39 -10.29 -6.20
CA ILE A 325 -7.60 -9.64 -5.71
C ILE A 325 -7.23 -8.20 -5.44
N VAL A 326 -7.88 -7.27 -6.12
CA VAL A 326 -7.59 -5.84 -6.09
C VAL A 326 -8.77 -5.10 -5.48
N PRO A 327 -8.78 -4.87 -4.16
CA PRO A 327 -9.86 -4.13 -3.51
C PRO A 327 -9.75 -2.65 -3.85
N LEU A 328 -10.80 -2.08 -4.44
CA LEU A 328 -10.78 -0.69 -4.90
C LEU A 328 -11.77 0.17 -4.10
N PRO A 329 -11.51 1.48 -3.98
CA PRO A 329 -12.50 2.40 -3.43
C PRO A 329 -13.84 2.28 -4.15
N SER A 330 -14.94 2.34 -3.38
CA SER A 330 -16.28 2.41 -3.96
C SER A 330 -16.35 3.52 -5.02
N LYS A 331 -16.95 3.20 -6.19
CA LYS A 331 -17.04 4.05 -7.40
C LYS A 331 -15.91 3.92 -8.42
N VAL A 332 -14.83 3.19 -8.15
CA VAL A 332 -13.91 2.79 -9.23
C VAL A 332 -14.51 1.56 -9.93
N PHE A 333 -15.21 1.77 -11.03
CA PHE A 333 -15.91 0.73 -11.80
C PHE A 333 -15.12 0.28 -13.02
N VAL A 334 -14.44 1.20 -13.68
CA VAL A 334 -13.62 0.92 -14.86
C VAL A 334 -12.32 0.22 -14.44
N PRO A 335 -12.02 -1.00 -14.96
CA PRO A 335 -10.74 -1.66 -14.75
C PRO A 335 -9.60 -0.88 -15.41
N GLY A 336 -8.42 -0.91 -14.79
CA GLY A 336 -7.29 -0.09 -15.22
C GLY A 336 -6.75 -0.44 -16.62
N GLU A 337 -6.82 -1.70 -17.03
CA GLU A 337 -6.47 -2.16 -18.39
C GLU A 337 -7.35 -1.52 -19.47
N ILE A 338 -8.65 -1.35 -19.19
CA ILE A 338 -9.59 -0.74 -20.13
C ILE A 338 -9.34 0.77 -20.21
N ALA A 339 -9.11 1.41 -19.06
CA ALA A 339 -8.71 2.81 -19.01
C ALA A 339 -7.41 3.04 -19.80
N GLU A 340 -6.39 2.21 -19.60
CA GLU A 340 -5.11 2.33 -20.32
C GLU A 340 -5.27 2.20 -21.84
N SER A 341 -6.05 1.21 -22.32
CA SER A 341 -6.34 1.05 -23.75
C SER A 341 -7.00 2.32 -24.31
N LEU A 342 -8.11 2.75 -23.70
CA LEU A 342 -8.88 3.92 -24.14
C LEU A 342 -8.03 5.20 -24.15
N GLY A 343 -7.28 5.44 -23.08
CA GLY A 343 -6.43 6.62 -22.97
C GLY A 343 -5.26 6.60 -23.95
N SER A 344 -4.61 5.46 -24.13
CA SER A 344 -3.49 5.34 -25.06
C SER A 344 -3.94 5.50 -26.52
N GLU A 345 -5.08 4.90 -26.89
CA GLU A 345 -5.69 5.06 -28.21
C GLU A 345 -6.04 6.53 -28.48
N GLN A 346 -6.73 7.20 -27.53
CA GLN A 346 -7.09 8.61 -27.68
C GLN A 346 -5.87 9.52 -27.82
N ILE A 347 -4.81 9.28 -27.02
CA ILE A 347 -3.55 10.05 -27.10
C ILE A 347 -2.92 9.87 -28.48
N LEU A 348 -2.79 8.63 -28.97
CA LEU A 348 -2.10 8.33 -30.22
C LEU A 348 -2.88 8.81 -31.45
N GLU A 349 -4.20 8.60 -31.46
CA GLU A 349 -5.07 9.10 -32.52
C GLU A 349 -4.94 10.61 -32.64
N THR A 350 -5.04 11.32 -31.51
CA THR A 350 -4.92 12.77 -31.49
C THR A 350 -3.51 13.24 -31.89
N ALA A 351 -2.46 12.60 -31.38
CA ALA A 351 -1.08 12.94 -31.70
C ALA A 351 -0.76 12.74 -33.19
N SER A 352 -1.32 11.70 -33.83
CA SER A 352 -1.10 11.41 -35.25
C SER A 352 -1.67 12.47 -36.20
N HIS A 353 -2.67 13.23 -35.75
CA HIS A 353 -3.26 14.34 -36.51
C HIS A 353 -2.67 15.69 -36.12
N SER A 354 -1.80 15.75 -35.10
CA SER A 354 -1.20 16.99 -34.62
C SER A 354 -0.06 17.45 -35.54
N PRO A 355 0.00 18.75 -35.90
CA PRO A 355 1.14 19.30 -36.64
C PRO A 355 2.36 19.54 -35.72
N HIS A 356 2.23 19.36 -34.41
CA HIS A 356 3.30 19.66 -33.45
C HIS A 356 4.43 18.61 -33.55
N PRO A 357 5.71 19.00 -33.74
CA PRO A 357 6.83 18.06 -33.90
C PRO A 357 6.93 17.02 -32.78
N ALA A 358 6.86 17.44 -31.52
CA ALA A 358 6.90 16.51 -30.39
C ALA A 358 5.71 15.53 -30.31
N ALA A 359 4.57 15.83 -30.94
CA ALA A 359 3.46 14.89 -31.04
C ALA A 359 3.74 13.82 -32.11
N GLN A 360 4.39 14.20 -33.21
CA GLN A 360 4.86 13.26 -34.24
C GLN A 360 5.96 12.35 -33.68
N ASP A 361 6.88 12.90 -32.89
CA ASP A 361 7.91 12.13 -32.18
C ASP A 361 7.28 11.07 -31.27
N LEU A 362 6.27 11.45 -30.47
CA LEU A 362 5.53 10.51 -29.61
C LEU A 362 4.93 9.34 -30.40
N VAL A 363 4.33 9.60 -31.57
CA VAL A 363 3.77 8.54 -32.42
C VAL A 363 4.87 7.63 -32.96
N ALA A 364 5.98 8.20 -33.43
CA ALA A 364 7.13 7.45 -33.94
C ALA A 364 7.80 6.59 -32.85
N GLU A 365 8.00 7.16 -31.66
CA GLU A 365 8.57 6.49 -30.47
C GLU A 365 7.69 5.33 -29.97
N THR A 366 6.39 5.35 -30.28
CA THR A 366 5.44 4.29 -29.92
C THR A 366 5.30 3.23 -31.01
N ALA A 367 5.54 3.59 -32.27
CA ALA A 367 5.33 2.72 -33.43
C ALA A 367 6.36 1.59 -33.57
N ASP A 368 7.53 1.70 -32.94
CA ASP A 368 8.56 0.65 -32.95
C ASP A 368 8.32 -0.36 -31.81
N PRO A 369 7.81 -1.58 -32.10
CA PRO A 369 7.57 -2.60 -31.09
C PRO A 369 8.87 -3.20 -30.52
N THR A 370 10.00 -3.01 -31.21
CA THR A 370 11.33 -3.50 -30.79
C THR A 370 12.05 -2.52 -29.89
N ASN A 371 11.78 -1.22 -30.06
CA ASN A 371 12.31 -0.14 -29.24
C ASN A 371 11.17 0.67 -28.61
N ARG A 372 10.61 0.14 -27.50
CA ARG A 372 9.53 0.81 -26.75
C ARG A 372 10.05 2.04 -25.99
N ALA A 373 10.43 3.10 -26.69
CA ALA A 373 10.94 4.34 -26.12
C ALA A 373 9.89 5.03 -25.23
N VAL A 374 8.61 4.90 -25.59
CA VAL A 374 7.47 5.32 -24.79
C VAL A 374 6.72 4.12 -24.22
N SER A 375 6.23 4.26 -22.99
CA SER A 375 5.30 3.31 -22.35
C SER A 375 4.08 4.04 -21.80
N PHE A 376 2.92 3.40 -21.91
CA PHE A 376 1.70 3.90 -21.26
C PHE A 376 1.58 3.36 -19.84
N ARG A 377 1.07 4.19 -18.95
CA ARG A 377 0.76 3.81 -17.58
C ARG A 377 -0.54 4.45 -17.12
N SER A 378 -1.44 3.63 -16.64
CA SER A 378 -2.66 4.04 -15.94
C SER A 378 -2.46 4.13 -14.42
N THR A 379 -2.95 5.21 -13.82
CA THR A 379 -2.95 5.44 -12.38
C THR A 379 -4.33 5.93 -11.94
N VAL A 380 -4.96 5.29 -10.96
CA VAL A 380 -6.20 5.78 -10.36
C VAL A 380 -5.88 6.72 -9.19
N VAL A 381 -6.53 7.88 -9.16
CA VAL A 381 -6.27 8.93 -8.17
C VAL A 381 -7.53 9.74 -7.85
N ARG A 382 -7.60 10.37 -6.67
CA ARG A 382 -8.68 11.32 -6.39
C ARG A 382 -8.51 12.56 -7.25
N SER A 383 -9.56 13.03 -7.89
CA SER A 383 -9.49 14.21 -8.76
C SER A 383 -8.95 15.46 -8.06
N ASN A 384 -9.25 15.64 -6.77
CA ASN A 384 -8.68 16.73 -5.98
C ASN A 384 -7.16 16.61 -5.79
N GLN A 385 -6.62 15.41 -5.57
CA GLN A 385 -5.17 15.17 -5.48
C GLN A 385 -4.50 15.40 -6.85
N PHE A 386 -5.11 14.92 -7.94
CA PHE A 386 -4.66 15.22 -9.29
C PHE A 386 -4.55 16.74 -9.53
N LYS A 387 -5.63 17.49 -9.26
CA LYS A 387 -5.65 18.95 -9.42
C LYS A 387 -4.67 19.70 -8.51
N ALA A 388 -4.48 19.21 -7.29
CA ALA A 388 -3.55 19.80 -6.33
C ALA A 388 -2.09 19.62 -6.76
N SER A 389 -1.76 18.45 -7.31
CA SER A 389 -0.38 18.08 -7.69
C SER A 389 0.12 18.70 -9.00
N LEU A 390 -0.74 19.28 -9.85
CA LEU A 390 -0.34 19.83 -11.16
C LEU A 390 0.90 20.74 -11.12
N VAL A 391 0.99 21.64 -10.15
CA VAL A 391 2.15 22.56 -10.04
C VAL A 391 3.42 21.81 -9.64
N GLU A 392 3.33 20.90 -8.67
CA GLU A 392 4.48 20.08 -8.23
C GLU A 392 4.93 19.08 -9.30
N ARG A 393 4.02 18.66 -10.17
CA ARG A 393 4.30 17.86 -11.37
C ARG A 393 5.00 18.66 -12.48
N GLY A 394 5.07 19.99 -12.39
CA GLY A 394 5.75 20.83 -13.39
C GLY A 394 4.84 21.37 -14.50
N PHE A 395 3.53 21.38 -14.31
CA PHE A 395 2.64 22.06 -15.27
C PHE A 395 2.83 23.57 -15.24
N VAL A 396 2.88 24.20 -16.42
CA VAL A 396 2.83 25.65 -16.53
C VAL A 396 1.46 26.17 -16.07
N PRO A 397 1.38 27.40 -15.51
CA PRO A 397 0.16 27.91 -14.89
C PRO A 397 -1.09 27.85 -15.77
N GLU A 398 -0.94 28.11 -17.07
CA GLU A 398 -2.01 28.11 -18.07
C GLU A 398 -2.58 26.70 -18.26
N ALA A 399 -1.73 25.70 -18.46
CA ALA A 399 -2.14 24.31 -18.60
C ALA A 399 -2.76 23.77 -17.30
N ALA A 400 -2.14 24.07 -16.15
CA ALA A 400 -2.67 23.70 -14.84
C ALA A 400 -4.06 24.31 -14.57
N ALA A 401 -4.29 25.55 -15.01
CA ALA A 401 -5.57 26.23 -14.85
C ALA A 401 -6.72 25.53 -15.60
N LEU A 402 -6.44 24.93 -16.77
CA LEU A 402 -7.43 24.17 -17.54
C LEU A 402 -7.87 22.92 -16.80
N TYR A 403 -6.94 22.07 -16.37
CA TYR A 403 -7.25 20.88 -15.57
C TYR A 403 -7.97 21.19 -14.26
N ARG A 404 -7.59 22.27 -13.56
CA ARG A 404 -8.23 22.67 -12.29
C ARG A 404 -9.71 22.98 -12.45
N ARG A 405 -10.12 23.51 -13.60
CA ARG A 405 -11.50 23.91 -13.91
C ARG A 405 -12.39 22.76 -14.38
N LEU A 406 -11.82 21.61 -14.73
CA LEU A 406 -12.60 20.46 -15.19
C LEU A 406 -13.56 19.96 -14.11
N PRO A 407 -14.85 19.72 -14.41
CA PRO A 407 -15.72 18.97 -13.52
C PRO A 407 -15.31 17.49 -13.59
N LEU A 408 -14.58 17.02 -12.58
CA LEU A 408 -14.09 15.63 -12.52
C LEU A 408 -14.83 14.84 -11.44
N PRO A 409 -15.15 13.56 -11.68
CA PRO A 409 -15.68 12.68 -10.64
C PRO A 409 -14.67 12.50 -9.51
N ARG A 410 -15.08 11.91 -8.40
CA ARG A 410 -14.20 11.72 -7.23
C ARG A 410 -12.94 10.92 -7.59
N TRP A 411 -13.09 9.89 -8.39
CA TRP A 411 -12.01 9.01 -8.85
C TRP A 411 -11.88 9.12 -10.35
N ILE A 412 -10.65 9.26 -10.82
CA ILE A 412 -10.30 9.29 -12.24
C ILE A 412 -9.15 8.33 -12.47
N TRP A 413 -9.11 7.77 -13.67
CA TRP A 413 -7.88 7.19 -14.21
C TRP A 413 -7.11 8.27 -14.96
N VAL A 414 -5.80 8.30 -14.76
CA VAL A 414 -4.88 9.13 -15.55
C VAL A 414 -3.95 8.17 -16.29
N VAL A 415 -4.00 8.21 -17.62
CA VAL A 415 -3.16 7.42 -18.51
C VAL A 415 -2.06 8.32 -19.03
N GLU A 416 -0.83 8.04 -18.67
CA GLU A 416 0.35 8.84 -19.01
C GLU A 416 1.17 8.12 -20.10
N ALA A 417 1.53 8.85 -21.15
CA ALA A 417 2.59 8.44 -22.08
C ALA A 417 3.93 8.87 -21.49
N ILE A 418 4.77 7.89 -21.14
CA ILE A 418 6.00 8.09 -20.39
C ILE A 418 7.20 7.69 -21.25
N ARG A 419 8.13 8.60 -21.46
CA ARG A 419 9.42 8.29 -22.08
C ARG A 419 10.35 7.58 -21.10
N LYS A 420 10.92 6.46 -21.52
CA LYS A 420 11.65 5.57 -20.62
C LYS A 420 13.00 6.12 -20.21
N ASP A 421 13.75 6.69 -21.14
CA ASP A 421 15.10 7.20 -20.88
C ASP A 421 15.07 8.31 -19.82
N GLU A 422 14.12 9.25 -19.92
CA GLU A 422 13.92 10.32 -18.93
C GLU A 422 13.49 9.75 -17.58
N ARG A 423 12.60 8.75 -17.57
CA ARG A 423 12.18 8.07 -16.34
C ARG A 423 13.33 7.34 -15.65
N GLU A 424 14.18 6.65 -16.40
CA GLU A 424 15.37 5.95 -15.88
C GLU A 424 16.39 6.93 -15.28
N GLN A 425 16.50 8.12 -15.88
CA GLN A 425 17.27 9.25 -15.34
C GLN A 425 16.58 9.96 -14.16
N ARG A 426 15.39 9.49 -13.75
CA ARG A 426 14.54 10.08 -12.70
C ARG A 426 14.16 11.53 -12.96
N ALA A 427 14.08 11.91 -14.23
CA ALA A 427 13.58 13.21 -14.67
C ALA A 427 12.06 13.17 -14.84
N TYR A 428 11.47 14.33 -15.10
CA TYR A 428 10.10 14.41 -15.60
C TYR A 428 10.04 13.72 -16.98
N ALA A 429 9.05 12.86 -17.15
CA ALA A 429 9.04 11.89 -18.24
C ALA A 429 7.68 11.77 -18.96
N VAL A 430 6.64 12.45 -18.44
CA VAL A 430 5.29 12.39 -19.02
C VAL A 430 5.16 13.42 -20.13
N VAL A 431 4.99 12.93 -21.36
CA VAL A 431 4.86 13.79 -22.56
C VAL A 431 3.41 14.09 -22.91
N ALA A 432 2.51 13.14 -22.68
CA ALA A 432 1.08 13.24 -22.94
C ALA A 432 0.29 12.54 -21.82
N GLU A 433 -0.95 12.96 -21.59
CA GLU A 433 -1.82 12.29 -20.61
C GLU A 433 -3.30 12.36 -20.99
N ALA A 434 -4.07 11.34 -20.63
CA ALA A 434 -5.52 11.28 -20.75
C ALA A 434 -6.15 11.02 -19.39
N VAL A 435 -7.25 11.71 -19.10
CA VAL A 435 -8.06 11.62 -17.89
C VAL A 435 -9.36 10.91 -18.26
N ILE A 436 -9.65 9.81 -17.58
CA ILE A 436 -10.78 8.92 -17.86
C ILE A 436 -11.66 8.84 -16.62
N ASP A 437 -12.96 8.82 -16.82
CA ASP A 437 -13.91 8.65 -15.72
C ASP A 437 -13.81 7.22 -15.17
N ALA A 438 -13.37 7.09 -13.92
CA ALA A 438 -13.27 5.77 -13.28
C ALA A 438 -14.64 5.20 -12.89
N THR A 439 -15.70 6.02 -12.93
CA THR A 439 -17.07 5.73 -12.52
C THR A 439 -18.01 5.46 -13.71
N ASP A 440 -17.47 5.46 -14.93
CA ASP A 440 -18.27 5.37 -16.14
C ASP A 440 -18.88 3.99 -16.36
N HIS A 441 -19.85 3.94 -17.28
CA HIS A 441 -20.45 2.70 -17.73
C HIS A 441 -19.54 1.99 -18.74
N SER A 442 -19.31 0.69 -18.57
CA SER A 442 -18.34 -0.08 -19.39
C SER A 442 -18.67 -0.19 -20.88
N ARG A 443 -19.86 0.25 -21.31
CA ARG A 443 -20.28 0.29 -22.73
C ARG A 443 -20.39 1.69 -23.30
N ASP A 444 -20.06 2.70 -22.51
CA ASP A 444 -20.24 4.11 -22.84
C ASP A 444 -19.15 4.92 -22.14
N MET A 445 -17.90 4.58 -22.43
CA MET A 445 -16.75 5.11 -21.72
C MET A 445 -16.24 6.39 -22.38
N HIS A 446 -15.98 7.41 -21.57
CA HIS A 446 -15.52 8.72 -22.03
C HIS A 446 -14.12 9.07 -21.54
N VAL A 447 -13.35 9.71 -22.42
CA VAL A 447 -12.12 10.43 -22.04
C VAL A 447 -12.51 11.86 -21.70
N LEU A 448 -12.39 12.22 -20.42
CA LEU A 448 -12.81 13.51 -19.88
C LEU A 448 -11.93 14.66 -20.38
N ALA A 449 -10.63 14.42 -20.48
CA ALA A 449 -9.67 15.35 -21.04
C ALA A 449 -8.42 14.62 -21.49
N TRP A 450 -7.74 15.09 -22.52
CA TRP A 450 -6.45 14.56 -22.92
C TRP A 450 -5.55 15.64 -23.50
N ARG A 451 -4.26 15.52 -23.21
CA ARG A 451 -3.21 16.44 -23.64
C ARG A 451 -2.22 15.67 -24.50
N VAL A 452 -1.90 16.24 -25.65
CA VAL A 452 -0.70 15.91 -26.43
C VAL A 452 0.16 17.18 -26.55
N PRO A 453 1.42 17.10 -26.99
CA PRO A 453 2.21 18.31 -27.21
C PRO A 453 1.49 19.34 -28.09
N GLY A 454 1.36 20.57 -27.58
CA GLY A 454 0.71 21.71 -28.26
C GLY A 454 -0.79 21.88 -28.04
N ALA A 455 -1.52 20.90 -27.48
CA ALA A 455 -2.97 21.01 -27.37
C ALA A 455 -3.60 20.18 -26.23
N LEU A 456 -4.76 20.63 -25.77
CA LEU A 456 -5.61 19.98 -24.77
C LEU A 456 -7.04 19.87 -25.31
N TRP A 457 -7.64 18.70 -25.19
CA TRP A 457 -9.06 18.48 -25.44
C TRP A 457 -9.76 18.19 -24.12
N THR A 458 -11.02 18.61 -24.05
CA THR A 458 -11.89 18.44 -22.89
C THR A 458 -13.28 18.08 -23.38
N TRP A 459 -13.83 16.98 -22.88
CA TRP A 459 -15.22 16.61 -23.12
C TRP A 459 -16.14 17.37 -22.14
N ARG A 460 -17.25 17.89 -22.66
CA ARG A 460 -18.27 18.62 -21.90
C ARG A 460 -19.51 17.74 -21.77
N PRO A 461 -19.76 17.14 -20.60
CA PRO A 461 -20.81 16.12 -20.46
C PRO A 461 -22.22 16.66 -20.70
N ASP A 462 -22.49 17.93 -20.39
CA ASP A 462 -23.83 18.52 -20.53
C ASP A 462 -24.20 18.84 -22.00
N GLU A 463 -23.18 19.04 -22.84
CA GLU A 463 -23.33 19.38 -24.27
C GLU A 463 -23.06 18.16 -25.17
N ASP A 464 -22.45 17.11 -24.62
CA ASP A 464 -21.84 15.99 -25.35
C ASP A 464 -20.91 16.44 -26.49
N GLU A 465 -20.13 17.49 -26.20
CA GLU A 465 -19.21 18.11 -27.15
C GLU A 465 -17.77 18.03 -26.65
N VAL A 466 -16.85 17.78 -27.57
CA VAL A 466 -15.41 17.89 -27.33
C VAL A 466 -14.95 19.28 -27.78
N GLY A 467 -14.39 20.04 -26.85
CA GLY A 467 -13.69 21.27 -27.15
C GLY A 467 -12.17 21.08 -27.09
N ASP A 468 -11.44 21.78 -27.95
CA ASP A 468 -9.99 21.84 -27.95
C ASP A 468 -9.48 23.23 -27.55
N ARG A 469 -8.22 23.28 -27.09
CA ARG A 469 -7.48 24.50 -26.85
C ARG A 469 -6.01 24.30 -27.16
N ASP A 470 -5.42 25.29 -27.81
CA ASP A 470 -3.96 25.41 -27.90
C ASP A 470 -3.37 25.51 -26.49
N LEU A 471 -2.34 24.70 -26.25
CA LEU A 471 -1.52 24.81 -25.07
C LEU A 471 -0.21 25.51 -25.41
N PRO A 472 0.34 26.33 -24.50
CA PRO A 472 1.74 26.74 -24.60
C PRO A 472 2.65 25.51 -24.53
N ASP A 473 3.89 25.66 -24.99
CA ASP A 473 4.92 24.63 -24.85
C ASP A 473 5.02 24.16 -23.38
N GLN A 474 4.59 22.92 -23.15
CA GLN A 474 4.58 22.29 -21.84
C GLN A 474 5.74 21.29 -21.79
N PRO A 475 6.79 21.54 -20.96
CA PRO A 475 7.83 20.56 -20.70
C PRO A 475 7.25 19.25 -20.17
N LEU A 476 8.06 18.19 -20.22
CA LEU A 476 7.71 16.92 -19.58
C LEU A 476 7.33 17.17 -18.12
N VAL A 477 6.31 16.45 -17.66
CA VAL A 477 5.82 16.55 -16.28
C VAL A 477 6.13 15.28 -15.49
N ASP A 478 6.07 15.40 -14.17
CA ASP A 478 6.21 14.28 -13.26
C ASP A 478 4.98 13.37 -13.33
N SER A 479 5.20 12.06 -13.13
CA SER A 479 4.11 11.10 -13.11
C SER A 479 3.19 11.31 -11.92
N VAL A 480 1.88 11.28 -12.16
CA VAL A 480 0.83 11.36 -11.13
C VAL A 480 0.92 10.20 -10.14
N ALA A 481 1.53 9.07 -10.51
CA ALA A 481 1.77 7.92 -9.63
C ALA A 481 2.56 8.28 -8.35
N ARG A 482 3.29 9.40 -8.35
CA ARG A 482 3.97 9.92 -7.15
C ARG A 482 3.05 10.67 -6.18
N TYR A 483 1.85 11.02 -6.60
CA TYR A 483 0.94 11.94 -5.90
C TYR A 483 -0.40 11.28 -5.54
N THR A 484 -0.42 9.95 -5.45
CA THR A 484 -1.60 9.14 -5.11
C THR A 484 -1.90 9.14 -3.61
N ALA A 485 -0.86 9.25 -2.77
CA ALA A 485 -0.98 9.43 -1.33
C ALA A 485 -1.10 10.91 -0.93
N ASP A 486 -1.47 11.19 0.33
CA ASP A 486 -1.48 12.56 0.87
C ASP A 486 -0.08 13.20 0.86
N GLU A 487 0.97 12.39 0.75
CA GLU A 487 2.34 12.85 0.56
C GLU A 487 2.97 12.26 -0.68
N ARG A 488 3.83 13.05 -1.31
CA ARG A 488 4.58 12.64 -2.49
C ARG A 488 5.48 11.44 -2.20
N LEU A 489 5.45 10.43 -3.07
CA LEU A 489 6.41 9.33 -3.05
C LEU A 489 7.83 9.83 -3.38
N LEU A 490 8.82 9.22 -2.72
CA LEU A 490 10.24 9.60 -2.86
C LEU A 490 10.73 9.45 -4.30
N ALA A 491 10.26 8.41 -5.01
CA ALA A 491 10.56 8.14 -6.40
C ALA A 491 9.28 7.85 -7.19
N GLN A 492 9.35 7.96 -8.51
CA GLN A 492 8.32 7.37 -9.37
C GLN A 492 8.34 5.85 -9.16
N PRO A 493 7.18 5.21 -8.92
CA PRO A 493 7.07 3.76 -8.97
C PRO A 493 7.62 3.25 -10.31
N THR A 494 8.59 2.33 -10.34
CA THR A 494 9.34 2.04 -11.58
C THR A 494 8.69 1.02 -12.47
#